data_AF-K8GDG6-F1
#
_entry.id   AF-K8GDG6-F1
#
_cell.length_a   1.000
_cell.length_b   1.000
_cell.length_c   1.000
_cell.angle_alpha   90.00
_cell.angle_beta   90.00
_cell.angle_gamma   90.00
#
_symmetry.space_group_name_H-M   'P 1'
#
loop_
_entity.id
_entity.type
_entity.pdbx_description
1 polymer ?
#
loop_
_entity_poly.entity_id
_entity_poly.type
_entity_poly.pdbx_seq_one_letter_code
_entity_poly.pdbx_strand_id
1 'polypeptide(L)'
;MLNRRLFALLIKETTELLRNRQLVIFLTISPIISMVIFGYVLNSNVTHLRLGILDQNQVTISRELVDAFTANQVFLADRYPYSQSALTHQVERGQVDAGLIIPSTFSRDLLQTGTSNIAVEIDGINAYSSGLAKGYIAQITTQFNLDLLKQNQPVSTNLEIPIQPQITFRYNPGTIDSWFFVPGVIGAIITLSAILAAAVEAVREKDQGTLEQLLMTPVASTAILISKIVPISGLLTVTLLMCLMVAYGAFQLPLRGNFLLLLIFSILYIQIGVALGLAISAFSKNKLQTILVGIFLTIPIILLGGAVTSVNSMPLLFRWIAQINPLYHYLVILRGILLKGTGLEVWWLHAIAMTGFATATLLVSANRYRKQLS
;
A
#
# COMPACT_ATOMS: atom_id res chain seq x y z
N MET A 1 -19.21 17.67 37.76
CA MET A 1 -19.21 18.92 36.97
C MET A 1 -18.38 18.83 35.68
N LEU A 2 -17.18 18.22 35.70
CA LEU A 2 -16.32 18.08 34.51
C LEU A 2 -17.00 17.36 33.32
N ASN A 3 -17.73 16.27 33.58
CA ASN A 3 -18.45 15.52 32.53
C ASN A 3 -19.52 16.34 31.82
N ARG A 4 -20.23 17.24 32.52
CA ARG A 4 -21.30 18.05 31.92
C ARG A 4 -20.73 19.15 31.00
N ARG A 5 -19.56 19.71 31.37
CA ARG A 5 -18.84 20.70 30.54
C ARG A 5 -18.21 20.04 29.31
N LEU A 6 -17.55 18.90 29.47
CA LEU A 6 -16.98 18.12 28.36
C LEU A 6 -18.07 17.67 27.37
N PHE A 7 -19.20 17.17 27.87
CA PHE A 7 -20.31 16.78 27.02
C PHE A 7 -20.92 17.96 26.25
N ALA A 8 -21.06 19.12 26.89
CA ALA A 8 -21.51 20.34 26.20
C ALA A 8 -20.54 20.78 25.09
N LEU A 9 -19.23 20.71 25.34
CA LEU A 9 -18.22 20.97 24.31
C LEU A 9 -18.29 19.96 23.17
N LEU A 10 -18.44 18.67 23.47
CA LEU A 10 -18.61 17.63 22.45
C LEU A 10 -19.83 17.92 21.55
N ILE A 11 -20.97 18.28 22.13
CA ILE A 11 -22.17 18.64 21.36
C ILE A 11 -21.89 19.86 20.49
N LYS A 12 -21.26 20.90 21.06
CA LYS A 12 -20.92 22.13 20.34
C LYS A 12 -20.02 21.85 19.14
N GLU A 13 -18.88 21.20 19.35
CA GLU A 13 -17.91 20.87 18.30
C GLU A 13 -18.50 19.92 17.25
N THR A 14 -19.28 18.91 17.67
CA THR A 14 -19.97 18.01 16.72
C THR A 14 -20.96 18.77 15.85
N THR A 15 -21.73 19.69 16.43
CA THR A 15 -22.73 20.48 15.70
C THR A 15 -22.05 21.44 14.73
N GLU A 16 -20.97 22.10 15.15
CA GLU A 16 -20.18 23.01 14.30
C GLU A 16 -19.56 22.28 13.11
N LEU A 17 -18.94 21.12 13.37
CA LEU A 17 -18.37 20.25 12.35
C LEU A 17 -19.43 19.80 11.33
N LEU A 18 -20.57 19.27 11.79
CA LEU A 18 -21.63 18.76 10.94
C LEU A 18 -22.34 19.87 10.15
N ARG A 19 -22.40 21.09 10.68
CA ARG A 19 -22.97 22.25 9.99
C ARG A 19 -22.06 22.76 8.87
N ASN A 20 -20.76 22.52 8.97
CA ASN A 20 -19.80 22.82 7.90
C ASN A 20 -19.93 21.80 6.76
N ARG A 21 -20.97 21.96 5.93
CA ARG A 21 -21.29 21.05 4.82
C ARG A 21 -20.10 20.81 3.88
N GLN A 22 -19.32 21.86 3.60
CA GLN A 22 -18.16 21.74 2.72
C GLN A 22 -17.10 20.81 3.31
N LEU A 23 -16.80 20.94 4.60
CA LEU A 23 -15.85 20.07 5.29
C LEU A 23 -16.38 18.64 5.38
N VAL A 24 -17.66 18.45 5.74
CA VAL A 24 -18.27 17.11 5.82
C VAL A 24 -18.24 16.41 4.46
N ILE A 25 -18.66 17.10 3.39
CA ILE A 25 -18.61 16.56 2.01
C ILE A 25 -17.18 16.23 1.62
N PHE A 26 -16.23 17.12 1.88
CA PHE A 26 -14.83 16.90 1.57
C PHE A 26 -14.26 15.69 2.31
N LEU A 27 -14.54 15.53 3.62
CA LEU A 27 -14.03 14.41 4.42
C LEU A 27 -14.74 13.08 4.18
N THR A 28 -15.87 13.06 3.48
CA THR A 28 -16.63 11.84 3.19
C THR A 28 -16.50 11.45 1.72
N ILE A 29 -16.89 12.34 0.80
CA ILE A 29 -16.98 12.04 -0.64
C ILE A 29 -15.60 12.00 -1.29
N SER A 30 -14.72 12.97 -1.00
CA SER A 30 -13.39 13.04 -1.65
C SER A 30 -12.56 11.78 -1.38
N PRO A 31 -12.45 11.27 -0.13
CA PRO A 31 -11.86 9.97 0.18
C PRO A 31 -12.37 8.81 -0.66
N ILE A 32 -13.69 8.71 -0.86
CA ILE A 32 -14.28 7.60 -1.62
C ILE A 32 -13.87 7.69 -3.09
N ILE A 33 -13.97 8.89 -3.68
CA ILE A 33 -13.57 9.12 -5.08
C ILE A 33 -12.07 8.81 -5.25
N SER A 34 -11.22 9.35 -4.37
CA SER A 34 -9.78 9.10 -4.40
C SER A 34 -9.47 7.62 -4.24
N MET A 35 -10.18 6.91 -3.36
CA MET A 35 -10.00 5.47 -3.17
C MET A 35 -10.37 4.67 -4.41
N VAL A 36 -11.47 5.01 -5.09
CA VAL A 36 -11.84 4.36 -6.35
C VAL A 36 -10.79 4.62 -7.40
N ILE A 37 -10.38 5.89 -7.59
CA ILE A 37 -9.35 6.26 -8.58
C ILE A 37 -8.04 5.53 -8.29
N PHE A 38 -7.47 5.68 -7.10
CA PHE A 38 -6.18 5.06 -6.76
C PHE A 38 -6.28 3.55 -6.66
N GLY A 39 -7.41 3.00 -6.21
CA GLY A 39 -7.63 1.55 -6.16
C GLY A 39 -7.60 0.91 -7.55
N TYR A 40 -8.19 1.56 -8.57
CA TYR A 40 -8.13 1.07 -9.95
C TYR A 40 -6.81 1.39 -10.64
N VAL A 41 -6.25 2.60 -10.45
CA VAL A 41 -5.00 3.03 -11.10
C VAL A 41 -3.80 2.24 -10.59
N LEU A 42 -3.73 1.97 -9.27
CA LEU A 42 -2.64 1.19 -8.68
C LEU A 42 -2.83 -0.32 -8.83
N ASN A 43 -4.03 -0.78 -9.21
CA ASN A 43 -4.24 -2.17 -9.61
C ASN A 43 -3.70 -2.37 -11.04
N SER A 44 -2.38 -2.37 -11.15
CA SER A 44 -1.69 -2.72 -12.38
C SER A 44 -1.63 -4.24 -12.48
N ASN A 45 -2.63 -4.87 -13.09
CA ASN A 45 -2.49 -6.27 -13.52
C ASN A 45 -1.27 -6.32 -14.47
N VAL A 46 -0.11 -6.79 -13.98
CA VAL A 46 1.05 -7.10 -14.83
C VAL A 46 0.78 -8.44 -15.50
N THR A 47 -0.24 -8.45 -16.35
CA THR A 47 -0.55 -9.51 -17.29
C THR A 47 -0.44 -8.89 -18.68
N HIS A 48 -0.01 -9.67 -19.68
CA HIS A 48 0.21 -9.23 -21.06
C HIS A 48 1.51 -8.46 -21.34
N LEU A 49 2.65 -8.90 -20.78
CA LEU A 49 3.97 -8.40 -21.16
C LEU A 49 4.27 -8.78 -22.62
N ARG A 50 4.57 -7.80 -23.47
CA ARG A 50 4.93 -8.04 -24.87
C ARG A 50 6.30 -8.69 -24.94
N LEU A 51 6.36 -9.88 -25.51
CA LEU A 51 7.56 -10.68 -25.67
C LEU A 51 8.03 -10.65 -27.12
N GLY A 52 9.25 -10.17 -27.33
CA GLY A 52 9.99 -10.37 -28.57
C GLY A 52 10.72 -11.71 -28.53
N ILE A 53 10.68 -12.50 -29.60
CA ILE A 53 11.22 -13.86 -29.61
C ILE A 53 12.19 -14.01 -30.78
N LEU A 54 13.46 -14.24 -30.47
CA LEU A 54 14.50 -14.59 -31.42
C LEU A 54 14.86 -16.07 -31.22
N ASP A 55 14.16 -16.95 -31.93
CA ASP A 55 14.50 -18.37 -32.01
C ASP A 55 15.43 -18.65 -33.20
N GLN A 56 16.72 -18.83 -32.91
CA GLN A 56 17.73 -19.16 -33.93
C GLN A 56 17.87 -20.67 -34.15
N ASN A 57 17.29 -21.52 -33.29
CA ASN A 57 17.40 -22.97 -33.37
C ASN A 57 16.25 -23.57 -34.20
N GLN A 58 15.03 -23.03 -34.06
CA GLN A 58 13.84 -23.33 -34.88
C GLN A 58 13.42 -24.81 -34.93
N VAL A 59 13.69 -25.56 -33.86
CA VAL A 59 13.35 -26.99 -33.73
C VAL A 59 12.21 -27.19 -32.72
N THR A 60 11.72 -28.42 -32.58
CA THR A 60 10.62 -28.76 -31.67
C THR A 60 10.87 -28.28 -30.24
N ILE A 61 12.04 -28.56 -29.67
CA ILE A 61 12.35 -28.21 -28.27
C ILE A 61 12.47 -26.70 -28.02
N SER A 62 12.88 -25.91 -29.03
CA SER A 62 12.91 -24.44 -28.92
C SER A 62 11.49 -23.86 -29.00
N ARG A 63 10.61 -24.46 -29.81
CA ARG A 63 9.19 -24.10 -29.87
C ARG A 63 8.45 -24.44 -28.58
N GLU A 64 8.71 -25.61 -27.99
CA GLU A 64 8.13 -25.98 -26.68
C GLU A 64 8.53 -24.99 -25.58
N LEU A 65 9.76 -24.47 -25.60
CA LEU A 65 10.18 -23.42 -24.67
C LEU A 65 9.42 -22.11 -24.92
N VAL A 66 9.22 -21.71 -26.18
CA VAL A 66 8.41 -20.54 -26.54
C VAL A 66 6.96 -20.70 -26.10
N ASP A 67 6.39 -21.89 -26.29
CA ASP A 67 5.03 -22.21 -25.85
C ASP A 67 4.93 -22.16 -24.33
N ALA A 68 5.93 -22.65 -23.59
CA ALA A 68 5.98 -22.53 -22.13
C ALA A 68 5.98 -21.06 -21.64
N PHE A 69 6.65 -20.17 -22.37
CA PHE A 69 6.65 -18.74 -22.06
C PHE A 69 5.30 -18.06 -22.31
N THR A 70 4.55 -18.53 -23.30
CA THR A 70 3.28 -17.91 -23.73
C THR A 70 2.03 -18.58 -23.15
N ALA A 71 2.14 -19.80 -22.61
CA ALA A 71 1.03 -20.62 -22.13
C ALA A 71 0.14 -19.93 -21.08
N ASN A 72 0.75 -19.22 -20.12
CA ASN A 72 0.04 -18.60 -19.01
C ASN A 72 -0.45 -17.16 -19.31
N GLN A 73 -0.33 -16.67 -20.55
CA GLN A 73 -0.75 -15.32 -20.98
C GLN A 73 -0.07 -14.15 -20.23
N VAL A 74 0.93 -14.45 -19.40
CA VAL A 74 1.77 -13.44 -18.76
C VAL A 74 2.64 -12.75 -19.81
N PHE A 75 3.24 -13.53 -20.70
CA PHE A 75 3.95 -13.04 -21.87
C PHE A 75 3.13 -13.29 -23.13
N LEU A 76 2.92 -12.25 -23.93
CA LEU A 76 2.31 -12.34 -25.26
C LEU A 76 3.41 -12.30 -26.30
N ALA A 77 3.51 -13.32 -27.15
CA ALA A 77 4.37 -13.25 -28.33
C ALA A 77 3.89 -12.12 -29.25
N ASP A 78 4.60 -10.99 -29.25
CA ASP A 78 4.24 -9.80 -30.04
C ASP A 78 5.08 -9.73 -31.32
N ARG A 79 6.38 -10.04 -31.23
CA ARG A 79 7.33 -9.84 -32.34
C ARG A 79 8.34 -10.96 -32.48
N TYR A 80 8.73 -11.23 -33.71
CA TYR A 80 9.78 -12.18 -34.08
C TYR A 80 10.89 -11.45 -34.86
N PRO A 81 11.81 -10.75 -34.18
CA PRO A 81 12.91 -10.06 -34.85
C PRO A 81 13.90 -11.03 -35.49
N TYR A 82 14.57 -10.58 -36.56
CA TYR A 82 15.50 -11.40 -37.33
C TYR A 82 16.94 -11.41 -36.78
N SER A 83 17.27 -10.54 -35.83
CA SER A 83 18.62 -10.46 -35.24
C SER A 83 18.56 -10.03 -33.78
N GLN A 84 19.61 -10.35 -33.02
CA GLN A 84 19.74 -9.95 -31.62
C GLN A 84 19.73 -8.43 -31.48
N SER A 85 20.48 -7.71 -32.33
CA SER A 85 20.49 -6.24 -32.33
C SER A 85 19.10 -5.64 -32.59
N ALA A 86 18.30 -6.26 -33.48
CA ALA A 86 16.93 -5.81 -33.72
C ALA A 86 16.03 -6.05 -32.50
N LEU A 87 16.19 -7.18 -31.81
CA LEU A 87 15.45 -7.47 -30.57
C LEU A 87 15.84 -6.49 -29.46
N THR A 88 17.13 -6.28 -29.22
CA THR A 88 17.63 -5.34 -28.20
C THR A 88 17.10 -3.94 -28.46
N HIS A 89 17.14 -3.47 -29.70
CA HIS A 89 16.61 -2.16 -30.06
C HIS A 89 15.07 -2.06 -29.93
N GLN A 90 14.34 -3.18 -30.06
CA GLN A 90 12.90 -3.22 -29.76
C GLN A 90 12.63 -3.12 -28.25
N VAL A 91 13.46 -3.76 -27.42
CA VAL A 91 13.41 -3.64 -25.95
C VAL A 91 13.75 -2.21 -25.52
N GLU A 92 14.85 -1.64 -26.05
CA GLU A 92 15.31 -0.27 -25.75
C GLU A 92 14.27 0.80 -26.12
N ARG A 93 13.48 0.58 -27.17
CA ARG A 93 12.42 1.49 -27.61
C ARG A 93 11.07 1.23 -26.94
N GLY A 94 10.99 0.28 -26.00
CA GLY A 94 9.73 -0.10 -25.34
C GLY A 94 8.68 -0.69 -26.29
N GLN A 95 9.11 -1.23 -27.44
CA GLN A 95 8.22 -1.91 -28.38
C GLN A 95 7.82 -3.30 -27.88
N VAL A 96 8.72 -3.95 -27.14
CA VAL A 96 8.47 -5.17 -26.38
C VAL A 96 8.97 -4.94 -24.94
N ASP A 97 8.32 -5.59 -23.97
CA ASP A 97 8.64 -5.46 -22.55
C ASP A 97 9.72 -6.46 -22.12
N ALA A 98 9.85 -7.58 -22.84
CA ALA A 98 10.93 -8.54 -22.72
C ALA A 98 11.33 -9.12 -24.09
N GLY A 99 12.57 -9.55 -24.24
CA GLY A 99 13.12 -10.21 -25.41
C GLY A 99 13.75 -11.56 -25.03
N LEU A 100 13.25 -12.66 -25.58
CA LEU A 100 13.79 -14.01 -25.41
C LEU A 100 14.70 -14.36 -26.59
N ILE A 101 15.93 -14.78 -26.30
CA ILE A 101 16.93 -15.20 -27.27
C ILE A 101 17.26 -16.67 -27.02
N ILE A 102 16.96 -17.51 -28.01
CA ILE A 102 17.31 -18.93 -28.03
C ILE A 102 18.45 -19.11 -29.04
N PRO A 103 19.65 -19.51 -28.61
CA PRO A 103 20.81 -19.62 -29.49
C PRO A 103 20.67 -20.78 -30.48
N SER A 104 21.32 -20.69 -31.63
CA SER A 104 21.29 -21.77 -32.64
C SER A 104 21.91 -23.08 -32.16
N THR A 105 22.67 -23.09 -31.06
CA THR A 105 23.25 -24.29 -30.44
C THR A 105 22.36 -24.93 -29.39
N PHE A 106 21.21 -24.32 -29.04
CA PHE A 106 20.36 -24.71 -27.92
C PHE A 106 20.09 -26.22 -27.82
N SER A 107 19.53 -26.83 -28.87
CA SER A 107 19.25 -28.27 -28.88
C SER A 107 20.52 -29.14 -28.87
N ARG A 108 21.60 -28.70 -29.52
CA ARG A 108 22.88 -29.43 -29.54
C ARG A 108 23.49 -29.47 -28.14
N ASP A 109 23.56 -28.32 -27.48
CA ASP A 109 24.18 -28.18 -26.16
C ASP A 109 23.39 -28.95 -25.11
N LEU A 110 22.05 -28.91 -25.21
CA LEU A 110 21.17 -29.69 -24.35
C LEU A 110 21.35 -31.21 -24.53
N LEU A 111 21.52 -31.70 -25.75
CA LEU A 111 21.76 -33.12 -26.03
C LEU A 111 23.17 -33.59 -25.66
N GLN A 112 24.19 -32.74 -25.83
CA GLN A 112 25.60 -33.12 -25.63
C GLN A 112 26.06 -32.94 -24.18
N THR A 113 25.60 -31.88 -23.51
CA THR A 113 26.10 -31.48 -22.18
C THR A 113 25.02 -31.57 -21.09
N GLY A 114 23.75 -31.72 -21.47
CA GLY A 114 22.62 -31.67 -20.54
C GLY A 114 22.22 -30.25 -20.11
N THR A 115 22.90 -29.21 -20.62
CA THR A 115 22.63 -27.81 -20.25
C THR A 115 22.69 -26.90 -21.46
N SER A 116 21.87 -25.84 -21.48
CA SER A 116 21.94 -24.78 -22.49
C SER A 116 21.58 -23.44 -21.87
N ASN A 117 22.21 -22.37 -22.36
CA ASN A 117 21.93 -21.01 -21.92
C ASN A 117 20.91 -20.36 -22.86
N ILE A 118 19.94 -19.66 -22.28
CA ILE A 118 19.04 -18.73 -22.97
C ILE A 118 19.29 -17.33 -22.42
N ALA A 119 19.14 -16.31 -23.26
CA ALA A 119 19.23 -14.92 -22.80
C ALA A 119 17.85 -14.29 -22.81
N VAL A 120 17.55 -13.52 -21.77
CA VAL A 120 16.33 -12.73 -21.69
C VAL A 120 16.69 -11.28 -21.37
N GLU A 121 16.33 -10.39 -22.27
CA GLU A 121 16.45 -8.94 -22.12
C GLU A 121 15.10 -8.42 -21.61
N ILE A 122 15.08 -7.55 -20.59
CA ILE A 122 13.84 -7.03 -20.01
C ILE A 122 13.96 -5.52 -19.97
N ASP A 123 12.89 -4.80 -20.34
CA ASP A 123 12.83 -3.36 -20.12
C ASP A 123 12.86 -3.09 -18.61
N GLY A 124 13.96 -2.47 -18.16
CA GLY A 124 14.24 -2.16 -16.77
C GLY A 124 13.66 -0.84 -16.26
N ILE A 125 12.96 -0.06 -17.11
CA ILE A 125 12.45 1.27 -16.72
C ILE A 125 11.47 1.16 -15.55
N ASN A 126 10.58 0.17 -15.58
CA ASN A 126 9.66 -0.11 -14.48
C ASN A 126 10.14 -1.28 -13.63
N ALA A 127 10.93 -0.99 -12.59
CA ALA A 127 11.50 -1.99 -11.70
C ALA A 127 10.48 -2.97 -11.08
N TYR A 128 9.20 -2.55 -10.90
CA TYR A 128 8.14 -3.44 -10.43
C TYR A 128 7.79 -4.49 -11.49
N SER A 129 7.48 -4.06 -12.70
CA SER A 129 7.15 -4.96 -13.82
C SER A 129 8.33 -5.84 -14.22
N SER A 130 9.55 -5.30 -14.27
CA SER A 130 10.75 -6.09 -14.59
C SER A 130 11.05 -7.14 -13.51
N GLY A 131 10.81 -6.79 -12.23
CA GLY A 131 10.95 -7.72 -11.11
C GLY A 131 9.96 -8.89 -11.20
N LEU A 132 8.70 -8.61 -11.56
CA LEU A 132 7.70 -9.64 -11.80
C LEU A 132 8.03 -10.51 -13.02
N ALA A 133 8.41 -9.88 -14.14
CA ALA A 133 8.85 -10.58 -15.35
C ALA A 133 9.98 -11.57 -15.05
N LYS A 134 11.01 -11.13 -14.31
CA LYS A 134 12.13 -11.97 -13.88
C LYS A 134 11.67 -13.16 -13.03
N GLY A 135 10.71 -12.96 -12.13
CA GLY A 135 10.12 -14.03 -11.32
C GLY A 135 9.39 -15.07 -12.17
N TYR A 136 8.57 -14.62 -13.12
CA TYR A 136 7.85 -15.51 -14.05
C TYR A 136 8.81 -16.28 -14.95
N ILE A 137 9.82 -15.62 -15.52
CA ILE A 137 10.87 -16.28 -16.33
C ILE A 137 11.53 -17.40 -15.53
N ALA A 138 11.96 -17.12 -14.29
CA ALA A 138 12.59 -18.13 -13.45
C ALA A 138 11.65 -19.32 -13.16
N GLN A 139 10.37 -19.07 -12.92
CA GLN A 139 9.36 -20.11 -12.69
C GLN A 139 9.12 -20.95 -13.96
N ILE A 140 8.94 -20.32 -15.11
CA ILE A 140 8.72 -20.98 -16.41
C ILE A 140 9.92 -21.84 -16.77
N THR A 141 11.14 -21.29 -16.69
CA THR A 141 12.37 -22.04 -16.98
C THR A 141 12.56 -23.22 -16.02
N THR A 142 12.25 -23.04 -14.73
CA THR A 142 12.32 -24.14 -13.76
C THR A 142 11.34 -25.25 -14.14
N GLN A 143 10.08 -24.90 -14.42
CA GLN A 143 9.06 -25.88 -14.81
C GLN A 143 9.44 -26.62 -16.11
N PHE A 144 9.89 -25.89 -17.13
CA PHE A 144 10.35 -26.46 -18.39
C PHE A 144 11.50 -27.46 -18.19
N ASN A 145 12.49 -27.11 -17.36
CA ASN A 145 13.59 -28.03 -17.03
C ASN A 145 13.09 -29.31 -16.35
N LEU A 146 12.09 -29.22 -15.45
CA LEU A 146 11.50 -30.41 -14.82
C LEU A 146 10.79 -31.31 -15.83
N ASP A 147 10.11 -30.73 -16.82
CA ASP A 147 9.39 -31.48 -17.83
C ASP A 147 10.34 -32.12 -18.86
N LEU A 148 11.45 -31.45 -19.22
CA LEU A 148 12.54 -32.04 -20.01
C LEU A 148 13.20 -33.24 -19.31
N LEU A 149 13.42 -33.15 -18.00
CA LEU A 149 13.98 -34.26 -17.21
C LEU A 149 13.07 -35.49 -17.20
N LYS A 150 11.74 -35.30 -17.21
CA LYS A 150 10.77 -36.40 -17.28
C LYS A 150 10.73 -37.05 -18.67
N GLN A 151 10.89 -36.27 -19.74
CA GLN A 151 10.79 -36.77 -21.12
C GLN A 151 12.04 -37.53 -21.59
N ASN A 152 13.23 -37.09 -21.17
CA ASN A 152 14.51 -37.61 -21.68
C ASN A 152 15.05 -38.85 -20.93
N GLN A 153 14.24 -39.54 -20.11
CA GLN A 153 14.70 -40.73 -19.38
C GLN A 153 13.95 -42.02 -19.73
N PRO A 154 14.64 -43.17 -19.81
CA PRO A 154 14.02 -44.46 -20.02
C PRO A 154 13.10 -44.80 -18.84
N VAL A 155 11.94 -45.40 -19.16
CA VAL A 155 10.81 -45.79 -18.27
C VAL A 155 11.22 -46.54 -16.98
N SER A 156 12.47 -47.01 -16.88
CA SER A 156 13.03 -47.77 -15.76
C SER A 156 13.72 -46.95 -14.67
N THR A 157 14.01 -45.65 -14.91
CA THR A 157 14.65 -44.77 -13.92
C THR A 157 13.66 -43.69 -13.54
N ASN A 158 12.82 -43.97 -12.54
CA ASN A 158 12.05 -42.91 -11.88
C ASN A 158 13.06 -42.02 -11.16
N LEU A 159 13.58 -40.98 -11.82
CA LEU A 159 14.05 -39.81 -11.11
C LEU A 159 12.84 -39.19 -10.41
N GLU A 160 12.57 -39.68 -9.20
CA GLU A 160 11.86 -38.87 -8.23
C GLU A 160 12.70 -37.60 -8.08
N ILE A 161 12.30 -36.51 -8.73
CA ILE A 161 12.77 -35.17 -8.37
C ILE A 161 12.38 -35.03 -6.90
N PRO A 162 13.33 -35.19 -5.96
CA PRO A 162 12.97 -35.51 -4.58
C PRO A 162 12.31 -34.29 -3.92
N ILE A 163 12.44 -33.11 -4.53
CA ILE A 163 11.95 -31.84 -4.02
C ILE A 163 11.24 -31.11 -5.17
N GLN A 164 9.92 -31.24 -5.22
CA GLN A 164 9.07 -30.37 -6.03
C GLN A 164 8.40 -29.35 -5.10
N PRO A 165 8.70 -28.05 -5.22
CA PRO A 165 8.06 -27.06 -4.38
C PRO A 165 6.58 -26.95 -4.75
N GLN A 166 5.70 -27.45 -3.90
CA GLN A 166 4.27 -27.15 -3.98
C GLN A 166 4.01 -25.75 -3.43
N ILE A 167 4.11 -24.74 -4.29
CA ILE A 167 3.90 -23.34 -3.92
C ILE A 167 2.39 -23.09 -3.81
N THR A 168 1.91 -22.86 -2.58
CA THR A 168 0.52 -22.51 -2.30
C THR A 168 0.43 -21.10 -1.71
N PHE A 169 -0.29 -20.19 -2.38
CA PHE A 169 -0.57 -18.84 -1.88
C PHE A 169 -1.68 -18.87 -0.82
N ARG A 170 -1.32 -18.71 0.45
CA ARG A 170 -2.28 -18.83 1.58
C ARG A 170 -3.27 -17.67 1.72
N TYR A 171 -2.88 -16.44 1.37
CA TYR A 171 -3.66 -15.24 1.67
C TYR A 171 -4.12 -14.43 0.46
N ASN A 172 -3.71 -14.81 -0.75
CA ASN A 172 -4.15 -14.21 -2.02
C ASN A 172 -3.95 -15.22 -3.18
N PRO A 173 -4.76 -16.30 -3.23
CA PRO A 173 -4.61 -17.34 -4.25
C PRO A 173 -4.84 -16.83 -5.67
N GLY A 174 -5.67 -15.79 -5.83
CA GLY A 174 -5.91 -15.14 -7.13
C GLY A 174 -4.90 -14.06 -7.49
N THR A 175 -3.84 -13.86 -6.68
CA THR A 175 -2.79 -12.85 -6.89
C THR A 175 -3.34 -11.47 -7.26
N ILE A 176 -4.41 -11.05 -6.58
CA ILE A 176 -5.10 -9.79 -6.84
C ILE A 176 -4.32 -8.65 -6.19
N ASP A 177 -3.70 -7.79 -6.98
CA ASP A 177 -2.86 -6.67 -6.49
C ASP A 177 -3.62 -5.67 -5.62
N SER A 178 -4.92 -5.48 -5.92
CA SER A 178 -5.82 -4.64 -5.10
C SER A 178 -5.80 -5.02 -3.62
N TRP A 179 -5.55 -6.29 -3.25
CA TRP A 179 -5.52 -6.70 -1.86
C TRP A 179 -4.37 -6.06 -1.07
N PHE A 180 -3.28 -5.66 -1.73
CA PHE A 180 -2.18 -4.93 -1.11
C PHE A 180 -2.38 -3.41 -1.13
N PHE A 181 -2.79 -2.86 -2.28
CA PHE A 181 -2.88 -1.43 -2.51
C PHE A 181 -4.08 -0.78 -1.82
N VAL A 182 -5.26 -1.42 -1.86
CA VAL A 182 -6.49 -0.82 -1.32
C VAL A 182 -6.38 -0.51 0.18
N PRO A 183 -5.90 -1.43 1.06
CA PRO A 183 -5.64 -1.09 2.46
C PRO A 183 -4.62 0.05 2.64
N GLY A 184 -3.59 0.09 1.77
CA GLY A 184 -2.58 1.15 1.76
C GLY A 184 -3.19 2.52 1.45
N VAL A 185 -4.04 2.58 0.43
CA VAL A 185 -4.78 3.77 0.01
C VAL A 185 -5.74 4.24 1.12
N ILE A 186 -6.47 3.32 1.77
CA ILE A 186 -7.31 3.64 2.93
C ILE A 186 -6.48 4.32 4.02
N GLY A 187 -5.33 3.74 4.38
CA GLY A 187 -4.43 4.34 5.38
C GLY A 187 -3.94 5.72 4.96
N ALA A 188 -3.51 5.88 3.72
CA ALA A 188 -3.04 7.15 3.18
C ALA A 188 -4.11 8.25 3.21
N ILE A 189 -5.33 7.92 2.78
CA ILE A 189 -6.48 8.82 2.77
C ILE A 189 -6.85 9.24 4.20
N ILE A 190 -6.95 8.28 5.12
CA ILE A 190 -7.24 8.58 6.53
C ILE A 190 -6.16 9.48 7.14
N THR A 191 -4.89 9.22 6.84
CA THR A 191 -3.76 10.05 7.31
C THR A 191 -3.95 11.50 6.87
N LEU A 192 -4.15 11.71 5.57
CA LEU A 192 -4.30 13.02 4.97
C LEU A 192 -5.55 13.74 5.48
N SER A 193 -6.68 13.05 5.52
CA SER A 193 -7.94 13.60 6.01
C SER A 193 -7.87 13.95 7.50
N ALA A 194 -7.28 13.10 8.35
CA ALA A 194 -7.15 13.36 9.78
C ALA A 194 -6.27 14.57 10.08
N ILE A 195 -5.09 14.63 9.46
CA ILE A 195 -4.15 15.73 9.66
C ILE A 195 -4.75 17.05 9.16
N LEU A 196 -5.28 17.08 7.92
CA LEU A 196 -5.79 18.31 7.33
C LEU A 196 -7.07 18.80 8.00
N ALA A 197 -8.02 17.91 8.33
CA ALA A 197 -9.25 18.30 9.02
C ALA A 197 -8.96 18.99 10.35
N ALA A 198 -8.11 18.35 11.17
CA ALA A 198 -7.76 18.85 12.48
C ALA A 198 -6.94 20.15 12.41
N ALA A 199 -5.96 20.20 11.49
CA ALA A 199 -5.11 21.37 11.36
C ALA A 199 -5.89 22.60 10.85
N VAL A 200 -6.72 22.43 9.82
CA VAL A 200 -7.50 23.52 9.22
C VAL A 200 -8.54 24.06 10.18
N GLU A 201 -9.27 23.20 10.88
CA GLU A 201 -10.32 23.67 11.81
C GLU A 201 -9.70 24.41 13.01
N ALA A 202 -8.57 23.92 13.54
CA ALA A 202 -7.87 24.60 14.62
C ALA A 202 -7.30 25.97 14.20
N VAL A 203 -6.74 26.10 12.99
CA VAL A 203 -6.28 27.42 12.50
C VAL A 203 -7.44 28.35 12.18
N ARG A 204 -8.56 27.82 11.68
CA ARG A 204 -9.77 28.64 11.45
C ARG A 204 -10.28 29.26 12.74
N GLU A 205 -10.28 28.53 13.85
CA GLU A 205 -10.67 29.08 15.16
C GLU A 205 -9.71 30.14 15.68
N LYS A 206 -8.41 29.95 15.42
CA LYS A 206 -7.39 30.95 15.72
C LYS A 206 -7.62 32.23 14.91
N ASP A 207 -7.87 32.10 13.61
CA ASP A 207 -8.13 33.23 12.71
C ASP A 207 -9.43 33.98 13.06
N GLN A 208 -10.42 33.27 13.63
CA GLN A 208 -11.70 33.85 14.05
C GLN A 208 -11.71 34.38 15.49
N GLY A 209 -10.61 34.22 16.25
CA GLY A 209 -10.50 34.63 17.66
C GLY A 209 -11.34 33.78 18.63
N THR A 210 -12.02 32.74 18.15
CA THR A 210 -12.82 31.84 19.00
C THR A 210 -11.94 30.97 19.90
N LEU A 211 -10.69 30.74 19.48
CA LEU A 211 -9.68 30.07 20.31
C LEU A 211 -9.46 30.82 21.63
N GLU A 212 -9.25 32.14 21.59
CA GLU A 212 -9.02 32.95 22.79
C GLU A 212 -10.23 32.93 23.73
N GLN A 213 -11.45 33.05 23.18
CA GLN A 213 -12.69 32.98 23.95
C GLN A 213 -12.85 31.63 24.66
N LEU A 214 -12.52 30.54 23.97
CA LEU A 214 -12.65 29.18 24.50
C LEU A 214 -11.62 28.92 25.62
N LEU A 215 -10.45 29.53 25.52
CA LEU A 215 -9.39 29.46 26.53
C LEU A 215 -9.67 30.29 27.79
N MET A 216 -10.50 31.32 27.70
CA MET A 216 -10.97 32.11 28.86
C MET A 216 -12.06 31.38 29.67
N THR A 217 -12.58 30.25 29.19
CA THR A 217 -13.56 29.46 29.92
C THR A 217 -12.91 28.64 31.05
N PRO A 218 -13.61 28.36 32.16
CA PRO A 218 -13.07 27.58 33.28
C PRO A 218 -13.09 26.06 32.97
N VAL A 219 -12.56 25.67 31.81
CA VAL A 219 -12.49 24.28 31.33
C VAL A 219 -11.02 23.88 31.18
N ALA A 220 -10.69 22.65 31.59
CA ALA A 220 -9.34 22.13 31.45
C ALA A 220 -8.94 22.01 29.96
N SER A 221 -7.68 22.36 29.63
CA SER A 221 -7.15 22.27 28.26
C SER A 221 -7.24 20.86 27.67
N THR A 222 -7.15 19.82 28.50
CA THR A 222 -7.33 18.43 28.07
C THR A 222 -8.77 18.13 27.63
N ALA A 223 -9.77 18.69 28.32
CA ALA A 223 -11.16 18.52 27.95
C ALA A 223 -11.49 19.22 26.61
N ILE A 224 -10.86 20.37 26.35
CA ILE A 224 -10.96 21.09 25.08
C ILE A 224 -10.37 20.26 23.93
N LEU A 225 -9.19 19.68 24.13
CA LEU A 225 -8.55 18.83 23.12
C LEU A 225 -9.37 17.57 22.84
N ILE A 226 -9.85 16.88 23.87
CA ILE A 226 -10.72 15.71 23.71
C ILE A 226 -11.98 16.09 22.94
N SER A 227 -12.58 17.26 23.23
CA SER A 227 -13.77 17.71 22.50
C SER A 227 -13.52 18.03 21.03
N LYS A 228 -12.28 18.29 20.62
CA LYS A 228 -11.91 18.43 19.20
C LYS A 228 -11.62 17.10 18.53
N ILE A 229 -10.95 16.22 19.25
CA ILE A 229 -10.50 14.94 18.70
C ILE A 229 -11.67 14.01 18.42
N VAL A 230 -12.62 13.92 19.35
CA VAL A 230 -13.72 12.96 19.27
C VAL A 230 -14.65 13.21 18.07
N PRO A 231 -15.14 14.44 17.78
CA PRO A 231 -16.03 14.67 16.64
C PRO A 231 -15.37 14.40 15.29
N ILE A 232 -14.12 14.88 15.10
CA ILE A 232 -13.36 14.63 13.87
C ILE A 232 -13.10 13.13 13.71
N SER A 233 -12.74 12.44 14.80
CA SER A 233 -12.51 10.99 14.77
C SER A 233 -13.78 10.22 14.42
N GLY A 234 -14.94 10.63 14.95
CA GLY A 234 -16.23 10.04 14.64
C GLY A 234 -16.56 10.16 13.15
N LEU A 235 -16.42 11.36 12.57
CA LEU A 235 -16.65 11.58 11.14
C LEU A 235 -15.71 10.74 10.26
N LEU A 236 -14.41 10.69 10.60
CA LEU A 236 -13.44 9.89 9.84
C LEU A 236 -13.62 8.38 10.03
N THR A 237 -14.23 7.95 11.13
CA THR A 237 -14.65 6.55 11.30
C THR A 237 -15.77 6.22 10.32
N VAL A 238 -16.73 7.12 10.10
CA VAL A 238 -17.74 6.95 9.05
C VAL A 238 -17.09 6.88 7.67
N THR A 239 -16.12 7.75 7.38
CA THR A 239 -15.34 7.70 6.13
C THR A 239 -14.61 6.37 5.96
N LEU A 240 -13.95 5.86 6.99
CA LEU A 240 -13.33 4.54 6.99
C LEU A 240 -14.35 3.44 6.66
N LEU A 241 -15.52 3.45 7.30
CA LEU A 241 -16.56 2.46 7.05
C LEU A 241 -17.03 2.49 5.59
N MET A 242 -17.22 3.68 5.02
CA MET A 242 -17.56 3.83 3.59
C MET A 242 -16.44 3.31 2.69
N CYS A 243 -15.18 3.62 3.00
CA CYS A 243 -14.03 3.08 2.28
C CYS A 243 -13.98 1.54 2.37
N LEU A 244 -14.22 0.95 3.53
CA LEU A 244 -14.26 -0.51 3.69
C LEU A 244 -15.42 -1.14 2.91
N MET A 245 -16.58 -0.49 2.86
CA MET A 245 -17.72 -0.94 2.06
C MET A 245 -17.37 -0.97 0.55
N VAL A 246 -16.73 0.08 0.05
CA VAL A 246 -16.23 0.12 -1.34
C VAL A 246 -15.12 -0.90 -1.55
N ALA A 247 -14.23 -1.11 -0.59
CA ALA A 247 -13.15 -2.08 -0.68
C ALA A 247 -13.69 -3.51 -0.84
N TYR A 248 -14.69 -3.85 -0.04
CA TYR A 248 -15.37 -5.13 -0.10
C TYR A 248 -16.16 -5.30 -1.40
N GLY A 249 -16.97 -4.30 -1.77
CA GLY A 249 -17.87 -4.39 -2.94
C GLY A 249 -17.17 -4.27 -4.29
N ALA A 250 -16.30 -3.28 -4.48
CA ALA A 250 -15.67 -2.99 -5.77
C ALA A 250 -14.36 -3.74 -6.00
N PHE A 251 -13.59 -4.01 -4.94
CA PHE A 251 -12.25 -4.60 -5.03
C PHE A 251 -12.17 -6.04 -4.48
N GLN A 252 -13.31 -6.61 -4.10
CA GLN A 252 -13.42 -7.97 -3.56
C GLN A 252 -12.43 -8.21 -2.39
N LEU A 253 -12.19 -7.16 -1.59
CA LEU A 253 -11.23 -7.22 -0.50
C LEU A 253 -11.82 -8.08 0.63
N PRO A 254 -11.12 -9.13 1.08
CA PRO A 254 -11.65 -10.00 2.10
C PRO A 254 -11.63 -9.31 3.47
N LEU A 255 -12.64 -9.60 4.29
CA LEU A 255 -12.76 -9.17 5.69
C LEU A 255 -12.65 -10.40 6.59
N ARG A 256 -11.44 -11.00 6.71
CA ARG A 256 -11.28 -12.30 7.38
C ARG A 256 -11.19 -12.22 8.91
N GLY A 257 -10.71 -11.10 9.45
CA GLY A 257 -10.43 -10.95 10.87
C GLY A 257 -11.57 -10.34 11.68
N ASN A 258 -11.26 -10.03 12.94
CA ASN A 258 -12.21 -9.39 13.85
C ASN A 258 -12.43 -7.92 13.47
N PHE A 259 -13.64 -7.60 13.03
CA PHE A 259 -14.03 -6.25 12.61
C PHE A 259 -13.99 -5.22 13.75
N LEU A 260 -14.34 -5.61 14.99
CA LEU A 260 -14.26 -4.71 16.14
C LEU A 260 -12.81 -4.32 16.45
N LEU A 261 -11.89 -5.28 16.36
CA LEU A 261 -10.47 -5.05 16.58
C LEU A 261 -9.90 -4.13 15.50
N LEU A 262 -10.33 -4.30 14.24
CA LEU A 262 -10.02 -3.35 13.16
C LEU A 262 -10.46 -1.94 13.51
N LEU A 263 -11.72 -1.76 13.92
CA LEU A 263 -12.25 -0.44 14.28
C LEU A 263 -11.50 0.20 15.44
N ILE A 264 -11.14 -0.56 16.48
CA ILE A 264 -10.38 -0.04 17.62
C ILE A 264 -9.03 0.53 17.17
N PHE A 265 -8.26 -0.23 16.36
CA PHE A 265 -6.97 0.25 15.87
C PHE A 265 -7.10 1.38 14.86
N SER A 266 -8.12 1.37 14.01
CA SER A 266 -8.36 2.47 13.09
C SER A 266 -8.76 3.76 13.83
N ILE A 267 -9.61 3.68 14.85
CA ILE A 267 -9.95 4.84 15.70
C ILE A 267 -8.70 5.37 16.40
N LEU A 268 -7.88 4.48 16.97
CA LEU A 268 -6.61 4.86 17.59
C LEU A 268 -5.68 5.57 16.58
N TYR A 269 -5.59 5.05 15.35
CA TYR A 269 -4.80 5.67 14.29
C TYR A 269 -5.34 7.04 13.87
N ILE A 270 -6.66 7.16 13.72
CA ILE A 270 -7.32 8.43 13.39
C ILE A 270 -7.00 9.47 14.47
N GLN A 271 -7.05 9.10 15.76
CA GLN A 271 -6.69 10.00 16.85
C GLN A 271 -5.23 10.48 16.76
N ILE A 272 -4.28 9.62 16.37
CA ILE A 272 -2.89 10.01 16.11
C ILE A 272 -2.83 11.08 15.01
N GLY A 273 -3.52 10.84 13.88
CA GLY A 273 -3.55 11.79 12.76
C GLY A 273 -4.17 13.13 13.15
N VAL A 274 -5.26 13.12 13.90
CA VAL A 274 -5.92 14.34 14.40
C VAL A 274 -4.98 15.09 15.37
N ALA A 275 -4.33 14.39 16.30
CA ALA A 275 -3.38 15.00 17.23
C ALA A 275 -2.17 15.64 16.51
N LEU A 276 -1.67 14.99 15.45
CA LEU A 276 -0.64 15.57 14.57
C LEU A 276 -1.14 16.82 13.86
N GLY A 277 -2.36 16.82 13.33
CA GLY A 277 -2.97 18.00 12.71
C GLY A 277 -3.12 19.17 13.68
N LEU A 278 -3.57 18.90 14.92
CA LEU A 278 -3.62 19.90 15.99
C LEU A 278 -2.22 20.42 16.38
N ALA A 279 -1.18 19.57 16.31
CA ALA A 279 0.19 20.02 16.54
C ALA A 279 0.68 20.94 15.40
N ILE A 280 0.32 20.65 14.14
CA ILE A 280 0.70 21.45 12.97
C ILE A 280 0.03 22.83 12.98
N SER A 281 -1.24 22.90 13.39
CA SER A 281 -1.95 24.18 13.52
C SER A 281 -1.27 25.12 14.51
N ALA A 282 -0.62 24.55 15.55
CA ALA A 282 0.05 25.35 16.56
C ALA A 282 1.25 26.15 16.01
N PHE A 283 1.90 25.67 14.94
CA PHE A 283 3.03 26.33 14.29
C PHE A 283 2.66 27.19 13.08
N SER A 284 1.40 27.12 12.65
CA SER A 284 0.94 27.79 11.44
C SER A 284 0.29 29.14 11.75
N LYS A 285 0.51 30.12 10.87
CA LYS A 285 -0.03 31.48 11.02
C LYS A 285 -1.35 31.68 10.31
N ASN A 286 -1.60 30.95 9.22
CA ASN A 286 -2.81 31.05 8.43
C ASN A 286 -3.21 29.70 7.83
N LYS A 287 -4.45 29.64 7.31
CA LYS A 287 -5.03 28.42 6.73
C LYS A 287 -4.20 27.84 5.57
N LEU A 288 -3.67 28.69 4.67
CA LEU A 288 -2.91 28.23 3.50
C LEU A 288 -1.59 27.55 3.92
N GLN A 289 -0.83 28.18 4.82
CA GLN A 289 0.40 27.61 5.38
C GLN A 289 0.13 26.27 6.06
N THR A 290 -0.98 26.17 6.80
CA THR A 290 -1.39 24.94 7.47
C THR A 290 -1.63 23.80 6.50
N ILE A 291 -2.33 24.07 5.39
CA ILE A 291 -2.58 23.08 4.34
C ILE A 291 -1.27 22.63 3.69
N LEU A 292 -0.39 23.57 3.33
CA LEU A 292 0.89 23.26 2.69
C LEU A 292 1.80 22.44 3.60
N VAL A 293 1.94 22.83 4.88
CA VAL A 293 2.73 22.08 5.87
C VAL A 293 2.11 20.70 6.13
N GLY A 294 0.78 20.63 6.23
CA GLY A 294 0.05 19.38 6.40
C GLY A 294 0.31 18.41 5.25
N ILE A 295 0.20 18.86 4.00
CA ILE A 295 0.51 18.05 2.81
C ILE A 295 2.00 17.66 2.80
N PHE A 296 2.90 18.62 3.01
CA PHE A 296 4.34 18.39 3.01
C PHE A 296 4.77 17.31 4.02
N LEU A 297 4.17 17.29 5.22
CA LEU A 297 4.45 16.26 6.23
C LEU A 297 3.76 14.94 5.93
N THR A 298 2.56 14.97 5.32
CA THR A 298 1.78 13.76 5.07
C THR A 298 2.39 12.92 3.93
N ILE A 299 2.96 13.52 2.89
CA ILE A 299 3.53 12.78 1.76
C ILE A 299 4.66 11.83 2.20
N PRO A 300 5.69 12.25 2.97
CA PRO A 300 6.70 11.33 3.51
C PRO A 300 6.11 10.26 4.43
N ILE A 301 5.09 10.60 5.24
CA ILE A 301 4.39 9.62 6.09
C ILE A 301 3.77 8.53 5.22
N ILE A 302 3.10 8.89 4.12
CA ILE A 302 2.47 7.91 3.21
C ILE A 302 3.52 7.04 2.50
N LEU A 303 4.57 7.66 1.96
CA LEU A 303 5.60 6.97 1.18
C LEU A 303 6.42 6.00 2.06
N LEU A 304 6.81 6.42 3.26
CA LEU A 304 7.60 5.60 4.19
C LEU A 304 6.73 4.63 5.01
N GLY A 305 5.42 4.88 5.10
CA GLY A 305 4.48 4.05 5.88
C GLY A 305 4.18 2.70 5.22
N GLY A 306 4.56 2.51 3.96
CA GLY A 306 4.32 1.28 3.22
C GLY A 306 2.92 1.17 2.62
N ALA A 307 2.30 2.32 2.31
CA ALA A 307 1.01 2.38 1.62
C ALA A 307 1.13 1.89 0.17
N VAL A 308 2.20 2.31 -0.52
CA VAL A 308 2.43 2.01 -1.95
C VAL A 308 3.40 0.84 -2.13
N THR A 309 4.48 0.79 -1.36
CA THR A 309 5.49 -0.28 -1.44
C THR A 309 5.63 -0.99 -0.10
N SER A 310 6.13 -2.22 -0.10
CA SER A 310 6.41 -2.93 1.15
C SER A 310 7.61 -2.30 1.85
N VAL A 311 7.51 -2.03 3.15
CA VAL A 311 8.65 -1.53 3.94
C VAL A 311 9.80 -2.57 3.95
N ASN A 312 9.50 -3.85 3.73
CA ASN A 312 10.52 -4.89 3.63
C ASN A 312 11.34 -4.81 2.32
N SER A 313 10.85 -4.16 1.26
CA SER A 313 11.65 -3.96 0.04
C SER A 313 12.53 -2.70 0.11
N MET A 314 12.42 -1.89 1.17
CA MET A 314 13.23 -0.69 1.32
C MET A 314 14.66 -1.02 1.82
N PRO A 315 15.68 -0.23 1.43
CA PRO A 315 17.01 -0.30 2.01
C PRO A 315 16.99 -0.12 3.53
N LEU A 316 18.03 -0.64 4.21
CA LEU A 316 18.09 -0.72 5.67
C LEU A 316 17.78 0.61 6.36
N LEU A 317 18.36 1.72 5.89
CA LEU A 317 18.15 3.06 6.46
C LEU A 317 16.67 3.47 6.45
N PHE A 318 15.98 3.29 5.32
CA PHE A 318 14.56 3.65 5.20
C PHE A 318 13.66 2.71 6.00
N ARG A 319 14.05 1.44 6.16
CA ARG A 319 13.34 0.50 7.03
C ARG A 319 13.35 0.94 8.49
N TRP A 320 14.48 1.46 8.98
CA TRP A 320 14.56 2.03 10.34
C TRP A 320 13.70 3.28 10.49
N ILE A 321 13.73 4.19 9.51
CA ILE A 321 12.89 5.40 9.53
C ILE A 321 11.40 5.04 9.51
N ALA A 322 11.01 4.05 8.73
CA ALA A 322 9.63 3.58 8.65
C ALA A 322 9.09 3.05 9.99
N GLN A 323 9.94 2.52 10.88
CA GLN A 323 9.51 2.10 12.23
C GLN A 323 9.16 3.29 13.15
N ILE A 324 9.58 4.52 12.81
CA ILE A 324 9.20 5.73 13.55
C ILE A 324 7.87 6.30 13.00
N ASN A 325 7.30 5.68 11.98
CA ASN A 325 6.09 6.15 11.32
C ASN A 325 4.85 5.42 11.84
N PRO A 326 3.86 6.12 12.44
CA PRO A 326 2.65 5.47 12.94
C PRO A 326 1.81 4.80 11.83
N LEU A 327 1.87 5.31 10.59
CA LEU A 327 1.18 4.70 9.45
C LEU A 327 1.70 3.28 9.16
N TYR A 328 3.00 3.05 9.35
CA TYR A 328 3.60 1.73 9.15
C TYR A 328 2.98 0.68 10.09
N HIS A 329 2.92 0.98 11.38
CA HIS A 329 2.32 0.07 12.36
C HIS A 329 0.83 -0.15 12.09
N TYR A 330 0.11 0.90 11.72
CA TYR A 330 -1.30 0.79 11.37
C TYR A 330 -1.53 -0.10 10.14
N LEU A 331 -0.76 0.07 9.07
CA LEU A 331 -0.92 -0.74 7.85
C LEU A 331 -0.55 -2.21 8.05
N VAL A 332 0.43 -2.51 8.91
CA VAL A 332 0.76 -3.88 9.31
C VAL A 332 -0.44 -4.55 10.00
N ILE A 333 -1.05 -3.86 10.97
CA ILE A 333 -2.23 -4.36 11.69
C ILE A 333 -3.44 -4.47 10.75
N LEU A 334 -3.72 -3.42 9.97
CA LEU A 334 -4.86 -3.36 9.05
C LEU A 334 -4.83 -4.51 8.04
N ARG A 335 -3.69 -4.73 7.37
CA ARG A 335 -3.52 -5.85 6.43
C ARG A 335 -3.55 -7.20 7.13
N GLY A 336 -3.00 -7.31 8.34
CA GLY A 336 -3.06 -8.52 9.15
C GLY A 336 -4.50 -8.95 9.45
N ILE A 337 -5.34 -8.00 9.87
CA ILE A 337 -6.75 -8.29 10.19
C ILE A 337 -7.56 -8.56 8.91
N LEU A 338 -7.44 -7.70 7.89
CA LEU A 338 -8.23 -7.81 6.66
C LEU A 338 -7.89 -9.11 5.89
N LEU A 339 -6.61 -9.33 5.61
CA LEU A 339 -6.16 -10.38 4.67
C LEU A 339 -5.85 -11.70 5.36
N LYS A 340 -5.25 -11.65 6.56
CA LYS A 340 -4.77 -12.85 7.27
C LYS A 340 -5.73 -13.35 8.34
N GLY A 341 -6.67 -12.51 8.80
CA GLY A 341 -7.59 -12.86 9.88
C GLY A 341 -6.91 -13.00 11.25
N THR A 342 -5.69 -12.46 11.41
CA THR A 342 -4.91 -12.59 12.65
C THR A 342 -5.40 -11.67 13.74
N GLY A 343 -5.43 -12.16 14.99
CA GLY A 343 -5.78 -11.38 16.18
C GLY A 343 -4.62 -10.55 16.75
N LEU A 344 -4.84 -10.02 17.96
CA LEU A 344 -3.88 -9.16 18.68
C LEU A 344 -2.54 -9.86 18.99
N GLU A 345 -2.58 -11.19 19.14
CA GLU A 345 -1.45 -12.03 19.54
C GLU A 345 -0.23 -11.90 18.62
N VAL A 346 -0.47 -11.67 17.32
CA VAL A 346 0.59 -11.57 16.32
C VAL A 346 1.18 -10.16 16.26
N TRP A 347 0.39 -9.13 16.59
CA TRP A 347 0.73 -7.73 16.31
C TRP A 347 0.81 -6.85 17.55
N TRP A 348 0.92 -7.45 18.74
CA TRP A 348 0.94 -6.75 20.03
C TRP A 348 2.05 -5.68 20.09
N LEU A 349 3.22 -5.92 19.50
CA LEU A 349 4.31 -4.93 19.40
C LEU A 349 3.89 -3.69 18.60
N HIS A 350 3.21 -3.88 17.47
CA HIS A 350 2.70 -2.76 16.67
C HIS A 350 1.55 -2.05 17.39
N ALA A 351 0.73 -2.79 18.14
CA ALA A 351 -0.33 -2.22 18.96
C ALA A 351 0.24 -1.32 20.07
N ILE A 352 1.29 -1.76 20.76
CA ILE A 352 2.01 -0.97 21.77
C ILE A 352 2.68 0.24 21.12
N ALA A 353 3.30 0.09 19.95
CA ALA A 353 3.88 1.22 19.24
C ALA A 353 2.80 2.26 18.90
N MET A 354 1.63 1.83 18.42
CA MET A 354 0.52 2.74 18.13
C MET A 354 -0.02 3.46 19.37
N THR A 355 -0.18 2.77 20.50
CA THR A 355 -0.60 3.44 21.76
C THR A 355 0.48 4.40 22.25
N GLY A 356 1.76 4.04 22.11
CA GLY A 356 2.90 4.92 22.34
C GLY A 356 2.86 6.18 21.48
N PHE A 357 2.63 6.05 20.17
CA PHE A 357 2.47 7.20 19.27
C PHE A 357 1.25 8.05 19.62
N ALA A 358 0.11 7.44 19.93
CA ALA A 358 -1.10 8.17 20.33
C ALA A 358 -0.87 8.99 21.59
N THR A 359 -0.27 8.40 22.62
CA THR A 359 0.04 9.11 23.86
C THR A 359 1.06 10.23 23.63
N ALA A 360 2.14 9.96 22.87
CA ALA A 360 3.17 10.95 22.57
C ALA A 360 2.62 12.16 21.77
N THR A 361 1.84 11.92 20.71
CA THR A 361 1.28 13.01 19.89
C THR A 361 0.24 13.81 20.64
N LEU A 362 -0.60 13.16 21.46
CA LEU A 362 -1.54 13.84 22.36
C LEU A 362 -0.82 14.72 23.38
N LEU A 363 0.27 14.24 23.98
CA LEU A 363 1.06 15.02 24.93
C LEU A 363 1.74 16.23 24.25
N VAL A 364 2.30 16.04 23.05
CA VAL A 364 2.89 17.14 22.27
C VAL A 364 1.82 18.18 21.92
N SER A 365 0.66 17.72 21.43
CA SER A 365 -0.48 18.60 21.11
C SER A 365 -0.94 19.37 22.35
N ALA A 366 -1.12 18.68 23.49
CA ALA A 366 -1.55 19.30 24.74
C ALA A 366 -0.57 20.33 25.28
N ASN A 367 0.73 20.02 25.27
CA ASN A 367 1.76 20.94 25.72
C ASN A 367 1.87 22.17 24.80
N ARG A 368 1.68 22.00 23.48
CA ARG A 368 1.73 23.11 22.52
C ARG A 368 0.50 24.01 22.64
N TYR A 369 -0.68 23.42 22.77
CA TYR A 369 -1.91 24.15 23.03
C TYR A 369 -1.81 24.95 24.33
N ARG A 370 -1.18 24.38 25.37
CA ARG A 370 -0.90 25.08 26.63
C ARG A 370 0.10 26.22 26.48
N LYS A 371 1.15 26.07 25.66
CA LYS A 371 2.14 27.14 25.42
C LYS A 371 1.60 28.29 24.59
N GLN A 372 0.51 28.12 23.85
CA GLN A 372 -0.23 29.25 23.25
C GLN A 372 -1.00 30.07 24.31
N LEU A 373 -1.08 29.60 25.56
CA LEU A 373 -1.74 30.27 26.69
C LEU A 373 -0.81 31.19 27.49
N SER A 374 0.51 31.09 27.30
CA SER A 374 1.55 31.83 28.04
C SER A 374 2.35 32.70 27.10
#